data_AF-A0A6C1QF48-F1
#
_entry.id   AF-A0A6C1QF48-F1
#
_cell.length_a   1.000
_cell.length_b   1.000
_cell.length_c   1.000
_cell.angle_alpha   90.00
_cell.angle_beta   90.00
_cell.angle_gamma   90.00
#
_symmetry.space_group_name_H-M   'P 1'
#
loop_
_entity.id
_entity.type
_entity.pdbx_description
1 polymer ?
#
loop_
_entity_poly.entity_id
_entity_poly.type
_entity_poly.pdbx_seq_one_letter_code
_entity_poly.pdbx_strand_id
1 'polypeptide(L)'
;MKKSIILILFTLFFWGCEDFLDVNESLDNDERTTPNFMLPAVLGNMAYQHYGQAETTVYITQYVTTEFGTNAVKDRWDYRGILRYGVWRRHYFDVAGNAHKMIQFARDEGSQNYIGVGKVMMAFSFLTATDMFGDMPIL
;
A
#
# COMPACT_ATOMS: atom_id res chain seq x y z
N MET A 1 28.21 53.74 -19.24
CA MET A 1 26.74 53.62 -19.33
C MET A 1 26.30 52.23 -19.83
N LYS A 2 26.64 51.79 -21.06
CA LYS A 2 26.26 50.45 -21.57
C LYS A 2 26.72 49.26 -20.70
N LYS A 3 27.93 49.31 -20.15
CA LYS A 3 28.47 48.25 -19.25
C LYS A 3 27.71 48.12 -17.92
N SER A 4 27.22 49.24 -17.39
CA SER A 4 26.43 49.27 -16.14
C SER A 4 25.03 48.70 -16.34
N ILE A 5 24.43 48.89 -17.52
CA ILE A 5 23.12 48.33 -17.88
C ILE A 5 23.19 46.80 -17.99
N ILE A 6 24.27 46.27 -18.60
CA ILE A 6 24.47 44.81 -18.72
C ILE A 6 24.62 44.15 -17.35
N LEU A 7 25.30 44.81 -16.41
CA LEU A 7 25.50 44.30 -15.05
C LEU A 7 24.19 44.25 -14.26
N ILE A 8 23.32 45.26 -14.40
CA ILE A 8 21.99 45.32 -13.78
C ILE A 8 21.05 44.27 -14.39
N LEU A 9 21.17 44.02 -15.70
CA LEU A 9 20.38 42.97 -16.37
C LEU A 9 20.79 41.56 -15.91
N PHE A 10 22.07 41.36 -15.60
CA PHE A 10 22.59 40.07 -15.13
C PHE A 10 22.13 39.73 -13.71
N THR A 11 21.97 40.74 -12.83
CA THR A 11 21.50 40.54 -11.45
C THR A 11 20.03 40.10 -11.35
N LEU A 12 19.22 40.35 -12.39
CA LEU A 12 17.82 39.91 -12.43
C LEU A 12 17.67 38.39 -12.64
N PHE A 13 18.70 37.70 -13.16
CA PHE A 13 18.67 36.24 -13.34
C PHE A 13 18.83 35.45 -12.03
N PHE A 14 19.25 36.10 -10.93
CA PHE A 14 19.38 35.47 -9.61
C PHE A 14 18.19 35.76 -8.68
N TRP A 15 17.16 36.46 -9.17
CA TRP A 15 15.92 36.71 -8.44
C TRP A 15 14.85 35.70 -8.89
N GLY A 16 14.98 34.46 -8.40
CA GLY A 16 13.98 33.41 -8.53
C GLY A 16 13.23 33.21 -7.22
N CYS A 17 11.93 32.94 -7.29
CA CYS A 17 11.13 32.60 -6.11
C CYS A 17 11.37 31.11 -5.80
N GLU A 18 12.21 30.80 -4.80
CA GLU A 18 12.44 29.40 -4.37
C GLU A 18 11.20 28.82 -3.66
N ASP A 19 10.48 29.64 -2.90
CA ASP A 19 9.36 29.22 -2.04
C ASP A 19 8.07 28.80 -2.77
N PHE A 20 7.93 29.06 -4.09
CA PHE A 20 6.71 28.66 -4.80
C PHE A 20 6.65 27.14 -5.08
N LEU A 21 7.78 26.43 -4.96
CA LEU A 21 7.81 24.99 -5.24
C LEU A 21 7.34 24.12 -4.06
N ASP A 22 7.27 24.68 -2.85
CA ASP A 22 6.82 24.00 -1.61
C ASP A 22 5.31 24.19 -1.33
N VAL A 23 4.49 24.48 -2.35
CA VAL A 23 3.02 24.62 -2.22
C VAL A 23 2.25 23.31 -2.51
N ASN A 24 2.98 22.20 -2.70
CA ASN A 24 2.41 20.91 -3.11
C ASN A 24 2.02 20.01 -1.93
N GLU A 25 1.83 20.56 -0.74
CA GLU A 25 1.18 19.83 0.35
C GLU A 25 -0.33 19.75 0.05
N SER A 26 -0.84 18.52 0.00
CA SER A 26 -2.25 18.29 -0.23
C SER A 26 -3.05 18.79 0.97
N LEU A 27 -3.88 19.81 0.78
CA LEU A 27 -4.81 20.28 1.81
C LEU A 27 -5.83 19.20 2.23
N ASP A 28 -6.04 18.20 1.37
CA ASP A 28 -7.05 17.14 1.54
C ASP A 28 -6.46 15.81 2.04
N ASN A 29 -5.14 15.62 1.96
CA ASN A 29 -4.44 14.44 2.47
C ASN A 29 -3.42 14.88 3.50
N ASP A 30 -3.76 14.72 4.77
CA ASP A 30 -2.73 14.73 5.81
C ASP A 30 -1.80 13.55 5.54
N GLU A 31 -0.54 13.84 5.22
CA GLU A 31 0.46 12.80 4.98
C GLU A 31 0.71 11.98 6.24
N ARG A 32 0.32 12.50 7.41
CA ARG A 32 0.52 11.91 8.72
C ARG A 32 -0.81 11.72 9.44
N THR A 33 -0.89 10.68 10.29
CA THR A 33 -2.04 10.51 11.18
C THR A 33 -1.61 9.68 12.38
N THR A 34 -2.46 9.56 13.40
CA THR A 34 -2.17 8.70 14.56
C THR A 34 -2.41 7.22 14.20
N PRO A 35 -1.60 6.28 14.72
CA PRO A 35 -1.78 4.85 14.48
C PRO A 35 -3.16 4.31 14.84
N ASN A 36 -3.86 4.94 15.79
CA ASN A 36 -5.23 4.57 16.17
C ASN A 36 -6.22 4.67 15.00
N PHE A 37 -6.04 5.64 14.10
CA PHE A 37 -6.88 5.77 12.90
C PHE A 37 -6.44 4.85 11.75
N MET A 38 -5.19 4.35 11.78
CA MET A 38 -4.68 3.43 10.76
C MET A 38 -5.00 1.97 11.06
N LEU A 39 -4.97 1.59 12.34
CA LEU A 39 -5.09 0.20 12.76
C LEU A 39 -6.38 -0.48 12.24
N PRO A 40 -7.58 0.12 12.34
CA PRO A 40 -8.80 -0.50 11.84
C PRO A 40 -8.74 -0.79 10.34
N ALA A 41 -8.14 0.10 9.55
CA ALA A 41 -7.98 -0.09 8.11
C ALA A 41 -7.00 -1.23 7.80
N VAL A 42 -5.86 -1.32 8.51
CA VAL A 42 -4.91 -2.43 8.35
C VAL A 42 -5.58 -3.78 8.65
N LEU A 43 -6.31 -3.87 9.77
CA LEU A 43 -7.01 -5.09 10.17
C LEU A 43 -8.12 -5.46 9.17
N GLY A 44 -8.94 -4.49 8.76
CA GLY A 44 -10.01 -4.71 7.79
C GLY A 44 -9.49 -5.15 6.41
N ASN A 45 -8.43 -4.50 5.93
CA ASN A 45 -7.79 -4.88 4.68
C ASN A 45 -7.17 -6.28 4.76
N MET A 46 -6.60 -6.66 5.91
CA MET A 46 -6.07 -8.02 6.10
C MET A 46 -7.19 -9.08 6.12
N ALA A 47 -8.33 -8.79 6.75
CA ALA A 47 -9.49 -9.68 6.70
C ALA A 47 -10.00 -9.86 5.25
N TYR A 48 -10.09 -8.76 4.49
CA TYR A 48 -10.51 -8.82 3.10
C TYR A 48 -9.47 -9.51 2.20
N GLN A 49 -8.18 -9.40 2.53
CA GLN A 49 -7.14 -10.21 1.88
C GLN A 49 -7.32 -11.69 2.08
N HIS A 50 -7.51 -12.08 3.33
CA HIS A 50 -7.68 -13.48 3.68
C HIS A 50 -8.92 -14.07 3.00
N TYR A 51 -10.02 -13.31 2.95
CA TYR A 51 -11.22 -13.67 2.18
C TYR A 51 -10.91 -13.86 0.69
N GLY A 52 -10.22 -12.92 0.04
CA GLY A 52 -9.88 -13.01 -1.38
C GLY A 52 -9.00 -14.22 -1.73
N GLN A 53 -8.14 -14.63 -0.80
CA GLN A 53 -7.36 -15.88 -0.93
C GLN A 53 -8.22 -17.13 -0.70
N ALA A 54 -9.11 -17.10 0.30
CA ALA A 54 -10.05 -18.18 0.60
C ALA A 54 -10.93 -18.51 -0.60
N GLU A 55 -11.38 -17.49 -1.34
CA GLU A 55 -12.19 -17.64 -2.56
C GLU A 55 -11.57 -18.52 -3.64
N THR A 56 -10.25 -18.71 -3.64
CA THR A 56 -9.55 -19.58 -4.59
C THR A 56 -9.11 -20.87 -3.94
N THR A 57 -8.54 -20.80 -2.73
CA THR A 57 -8.02 -21.97 -2.03
C THR A 57 -9.10 -22.98 -1.69
N VAL A 58 -10.33 -22.55 -1.43
CA VAL A 58 -11.48 -23.42 -1.15
C VAL A 58 -11.81 -24.39 -2.31
N TYR A 59 -11.54 -24.00 -3.56
CA TYR A 59 -11.67 -24.87 -4.73
C TYR A 59 -10.47 -25.82 -4.87
N ILE A 60 -9.26 -25.35 -4.52
CA ILE A 60 -8.04 -26.19 -4.54
C ILE A 60 -8.12 -27.30 -3.50
N THR A 61 -8.64 -26.98 -2.31
CA THR A 61 -8.83 -27.96 -1.21
C THR A 61 -10.13 -28.76 -1.34
N GLN A 62 -10.91 -28.53 -2.40
CA GLN A 62 -12.15 -29.25 -2.71
C GLN A 62 -13.24 -29.15 -1.61
N TYR A 63 -13.24 -28.07 -0.83
CA TYR A 63 -14.33 -27.79 0.12
C TYR A 63 -15.62 -27.33 -0.59
N VAL A 64 -15.49 -26.75 -1.79
CA VAL A 64 -16.62 -26.33 -2.63
C VAL A 64 -16.35 -26.67 -4.08
N THR A 65 -17.41 -26.73 -4.89
CA THR A 65 -17.37 -26.86 -6.35
C THR A 65 -18.37 -25.88 -6.99
N THR A 66 -18.29 -25.67 -8.31
CA THR A 66 -19.25 -24.80 -9.00
C THR A 66 -20.48 -25.60 -9.41
N GLU A 67 -21.65 -25.22 -8.88
CA GLU A 67 -22.92 -25.81 -9.30
C GLU A 67 -23.40 -25.25 -10.66
N PHE A 68 -23.36 -23.93 -10.84
CA PHE A 68 -23.71 -23.22 -12.09
C PHE A 68 -23.05 -21.83 -12.16
N GLY A 69 -22.97 -21.23 -13.35
CA GLY A 69 -22.55 -19.84 -13.55
C GLY A 69 -21.06 -19.61 -13.87
N THR A 70 -20.62 -18.35 -13.77
CA THR A 70 -19.29 -17.88 -14.24
C THR A 70 -18.13 -18.24 -13.31
N ASN A 71 -18.39 -18.78 -12.11
CA ASN A 71 -17.36 -19.28 -11.19
C ASN A 71 -16.68 -20.57 -11.66
N ALA A 72 -17.17 -21.18 -12.75
CA ALA A 72 -16.58 -22.36 -13.37
C ALA A 72 -15.10 -22.15 -13.73
N VAL A 73 -14.62 -20.91 -13.87
CA VAL A 73 -13.21 -20.60 -14.11
C VAL A 73 -12.31 -21.02 -12.92
N LYS A 74 -12.77 -20.82 -11.67
CA LYS A 74 -12.02 -21.22 -10.46
C LYS A 74 -12.00 -22.74 -10.29
N ASP A 75 -13.13 -23.39 -10.55
CA ASP A 75 -13.32 -24.84 -10.41
C ASP A 75 -12.63 -25.64 -11.52
N ARG A 76 -12.57 -25.10 -12.74
CA ARG A 76 -11.85 -25.67 -13.88
C ARG A 76 -10.36 -25.28 -13.93
N TRP A 77 -9.88 -24.59 -12.90
CA TRP A 77 -8.50 -24.12 -12.77
C TRP A 77 -8.01 -23.28 -13.96
N ASP A 78 -8.92 -22.53 -14.58
CA ASP A 78 -8.62 -21.70 -15.74
C ASP A 78 -8.10 -20.32 -15.29
N TYR A 79 -6.80 -20.21 -15.05
CA TYR A 79 -6.17 -18.96 -14.59
C TYR A 79 -5.76 -18.01 -15.71
N ARG A 80 -6.31 -18.15 -16.92
CA ARG A 80 -6.00 -17.26 -18.05
C ARG A 80 -6.60 -15.86 -17.90
N GLY A 81 -7.57 -15.71 -16.99
CA GLY A 81 -8.18 -14.42 -16.61
C GLY A 81 -7.56 -13.79 -15.36
N ILE A 82 -7.72 -12.48 -15.21
CA ILE A 82 -7.27 -11.69 -14.05
C ILE A 82 -8.20 -11.97 -12.85
N LEU A 83 -8.04 -13.12 -12.20
CA LEU A 83 -8.83 -13.47 -11.01
C LEU A 83 -8.10 -13.22 -9.68
N ARG A 84 -6.76 -13.10 -9.71
CA ARG A 84 -5.91 -13.05 -8.50
C ARG A 84 -5.14 -11.74 -8.30
N TYR A 85 -5.19 -10.80 -9.25
CA TYR A 85 -4.42 -9.54 -9.17
C TYR A 85 -4.77 -8.69 -7.94
N GLY A 86 -6.03 -8.74 -7.51
CA GLY A 86 -6.49 -8.00 -6.33
C GLY A 86 -5.72 -8.40 -5.06
N VAL A 87 -5.36 -9.68 -4.91
CA VAL A 87 -4.69 -10.19 -3.72
C VAL A 87 -3.23 -9.71 -3.65
N TRP A 88 -2.49 -9.78 -4.76
CA TRP A 88 -1.11 -9.29 -4.81
C TRP A 88 -1.04 -7.79 -4.53
N ARG A 89 -1.86 -6.99 -5.22
CA ARG A 89 -1.92 -5.53 -5.02
C ARG A 89 -2.27 -5.18 -3.58
N ARG A 90 -3.27 -5.84 -3.00
CA ARG A 90 -3.73 -5.54 -1.64
C ARG A 90 -2.67 -5.89 -0.59
N HIS A 91 -1.71 -6.78 -0.89
CA HIS A 91 -0.66 -7.14 0.07
C HIS A 91 0.28 -5.95 0.21
N TYR A 92 0.86 -5.50 -0.91
CA TYR A 92 1.79 -4.38 -0.91
C TYR A 92 1.13 -3.06 -0.51
N PHE A 93 -0.03 -2.73 -1.08
CA PHE A 93 -0.61 -1.40 -0.94
C PHE A 93 -1.51 -1.28 0.29
N ASP A 94 -2.42 -2.22 0.49
CA ASP A 94 -3.53 -2.02 1.43
C ASP A 94 -3.20 -2.55 2.84
N VAL A 95 -2.32 -3.55 2.97
CA VAL A 95 -1.93 -4.15 4.26
C VAL A 95 -0.49 -3.84 4.63
N ALA A 96 0.50 -4.40 3.91
CA ALA A 96 1.90 -4.31 4.30
C ALA A 96 2.43 -2.86 4.24
N GLY A 97 2.10 -2.11 3.19
CA GLY A 97 2.45 -0.70 3.07
C GLY A 97 1.82 0.17 4.17
N ASN A 98 0.52 0.01 4.42
CA ASN A 98 -0.17 0.74 5.48
C ASN A 98 0.33 0.35 6.89
N ALA A 99 0.61 -0.93 7.13
CA ALA A 99 1.21 -1.40 8.37
C ALA A 99 2.63 -0.85 8.56
N HIS A 100 3.44 -0.77 7.50
CA HIS A 100 4.77 -0.19 7.53
C HIS A 100 4.71 1.30 7.92
N LYS A 101 3.85 2.09 7.27
CA LYS A 101 3.64 3.51 7.59
C LYS A 101 3.12 3.69 9.02
N MET A 102 2.18 2.85 9.47
CA MET A 102 1.69 2.85 10.85
C MET A 102 2.81 2.55 11.87
N ILE A 103 3.72 1.61 11.56
CA ILE A 103 4.88 1.32 12.42
C ILE A 103 5.80 2.53 12.53
N GLN A 104 6.03 3.27 11.44
CA GLN A 104 6.84 4.49 11.46
C GLN A 104 6.22 5.55 12.38
N PHE A 105 4.93 5.84 12.20
CA PHE A 105 4.23 6.81 13.04
C PHE A 105 4.16 6.39 14.50
N ALA A 106 3.95 5.09 14.77
CA ALA A 106 3.96 4.54 16.12
C ALA A 106 5.33 4.66 16.81
N ARG A 107 6.44 4.60 16.06
CA ARG A 107 7.78 4.87 16.62
C ARG A 107 7.93 6.32 17.05
N ASP A 108 7.45 7.25 16.23
CA ASP A 108 7.55 8.68 16.52
C ASP A 108 6.79 9.08 17.78
N GLU A 109 5.59 8.51 18.00
CA GLU A 109 4.79 8.77 19.20
C GLU A 109 5.13 7.86 20.40
N GLY A 110 6.07 6.91 20.24
CA GLY A 110 6.48 5.99 21.31
C GLY A 110 5.50 4.85 21.61
N SER A 111 4.52 4.60 20.74
CA SER A 111 3.47 3.59 20.94
C SER A 111 3.91 2.17 20.58
N GLN A 112 4.53 1.48 21.54
CA GLN A 112 5.03 0.10 21.34
C GLN A 112 3.96 -0.93 20.94
N ASN A 113 2.72 -0.76 21.43
CA ASN A 113 1.62 -1.68 21.10
C ASN A 113 1.29 -1.65 19.60
N TYR A 114 1.20 -0.45 18.99
CA TYR A 114 0.92 -0.31 17.56
C TYR A 114 2.10 -0.81 16.71
N ILE A 115 3.35 -0.63 17.17
CA ILE A 115 4.53 -1.23 16.52
C ILE A 115 4.40 -2.76 16.51
N GLY A 116 4.03 -3.36 17.64
CA GLY A 116 3.85 -4.80 17.77
C GLY A 116 2.78 -5.33 16.82
N VAL A 117 1.58 -4.75 16.85
CA VAL A 117 0.47 -5.15 15.97
C VAL A 117 0.81 -4.95 14.50
N GLY A 118 1.42 -3.82 14.15
CA GLY A 118 1.84 -3.55 12.77
C GLY A 118 2.83 -4.60 12.26
N LYS A 119 3.82 -5.01 13.07
CA LYS A 119 4.77 -6.06 12.70
C LYS A 119 4.09 -7.41 12.47
N VAL A 120 3.13 -7.77 13.34
CA VAL A 120 2.36 -9.01 13.19
C VAL A 120 1.54 -8.99 11.91
N MET A 121 0.85 -7.88 11.60
CA MET A 121 0.07 -7.75 10.38
C MET A 121 0.93 -7.77 9.12
N MET A 122 2.10 -7.13 9.14
CA MET A 122 3.03 -7.17 8.03
C MET A 122 3.53 -8.61 7.80
N ALA A 123 3.99 -9.29 8.86
CA ALA A 123 4.43 -10.68 8.77
C ALA A 123 3.32 -11.63 8.30
N PHE A 124 2.10 -11.48 8.83
CA PHE A 124 0.96 -12.29 8.41
C PHE A 124 0.60 -12.05 6.94
N SER A 125 0.64 -10.80 6.48
CA SER A 125 0.40 -10.49 5.08
C SER A 125 1.45 -11.10 4.15
N PHE A 126 2.73 -11.07 4.53
CA PHE A 126 3.80 -11.73 3.77
C PHE A 126 3.64 -13.24 3.75
N LEU A 127 3.34 -13.86 4.89
CA LEU A 127 3.12 -15.31 4.99
C LEU A 127 2.04 -15.76 4.02
N THR A 128 0.85 -15.16 4.09
CA THR A 128 -0.25 -15.62 3.25
C THR A 128 -0.03 -15.30 1.78
N ALA A 129 0.72 -14.24 1.47
CA ALA A 129 1.05 -13.90 0.09
C ALA A 129 2.11 -14.86 -0.50
N THR A 130 3.18 -15.18 0.25
CA THR A 130 4.22 -16.11 -0.23
C THR A 130 3.68 -17.53 -0.38
N ASP A 131 2.79 -17.97 0.51
CA ASP A 131 2.11 -19.28 0.38
C ASP A 131 1.31 -19.39 -0.94
N MET A 132 0.81 -18.26 -1.47
CA MET A 132 -0.01 -18.23 -2.67
C MET A 132 0.80 -18.01 -3.95
N PHE A 133 1.87 -17.22 -3.88
CA PHE A 133 2.59 -16.70 -5.06
C PHE A 133 4.07 -17.13 -5.14
N GLY A 134 4.61 -17.76 -4.10
CA GLY A 134 6.03 -18.14 -4.01
C GLY A 134 6.90 -16.98 -3.52
N ASP A 135 8.12 -16.88 -4.05
CA ASP A 135 9.07 -15.83 -3.67
C ASP A 135 8.54 -14.43 -3.94
N MET A 136 8.74 -13.52 -2.99
CA MET A 136 8.19 -12.17 -3.05
C MET A 136 9.23 -11.09 -2.75
N PRO A 137 9.15 -9.93 -3.43
CA PRO A 137 9.82 -8.73 -2.98
C PRO A 137 9.48 -8.38 -1.52
N ILE A 138 10.48 -8.00 -0.74
CA ILE A 138 10.32 -7.47 0.61
C ILE A 138 10.27 -5.93 0.56
N LEU A 139 9.44 -5.35 1.44
CA LEU A 139 9.25 -3.91 1.63
C LEU A 139 10.30 -3.32 2.58
#